data_AF-A0A962L618-F1
#
_entry.id   AF-A0A962L618-F1
#
_cell.length_a   1.000
_cell.length_b   1.000
_cell.length_c   1.000
_cell.angle_alpha   90.00
_cell.angle_beta   90.00
_cell.angle_gamma   90.00
#
_symmetry.space_group_name_H-M   'P 1'
#
loop_
_entity.id
_entity.type
_entity.pdbx_description
1 polymer ?
#
loop_
_entity_poly.entity_id
_entity_poly.type
_entity_poly.pdbx_seq_one_letter_code
_entity_poly.pdbx_strand_id
1 'polypeptide(L)'
;RNEIGKRSLHEVVSGERDQLMNVLTKDLDTVARKELGIEVVDVRVKRIDLPPEVSQSVYNRMNTERDIEAREHRAQGQELAAGIRADADKQREVILAEAYAQAQETRGEGDAQAAAIYAAAFNKDPEFYAFYRSMSAYQQTFRDKSDVLLVDPNSDFFKYMKQSQK
;
A
#
# COMPACT_ATOMS: atom_id res chain seq x y z
N ARG A 1 46.43 -41.29 8.80
CA ARG A 1 44.98 -41.52 8.58
C ARG A 1 44.12 -41.27 9.82
N ASN A 2 44.64 -41.45 11.05
CA ASN A 2 43.82 -41.38 12.27
C ASN A 2 43.55 -39.97 12.83
N GLU A 3 44.25 -38.93 12.39
CA GLU A 3 44.05 -37.56 12.91
C GLU A 3 42.93 -36.77 12.20
N ILE A 4 42.67 -37.06 10.93
CA ILE A 4 41.61 -36.36 10.15
C ILE A 4 40.19 -36.75 10.64
N GLY A 5 40.04 -37.91 11.30
CA GLY A 5 38.76 -38.39 11.83
C GLY A 5 38.39 -37.87 13.23
N LYS A 6 39.28 -37.12 13.91
CA LYS A 6 39.05 -36.66 15.29
C LYS A 6 38.47 -35.24 15.41
N ARG A 7 38.41 -34.47 14.30
CA ARG A 7 37.95 -33.08 14.28
C ARG A 7 36.86 -32.85 13.24
N SER A 8 35.98 -31.90 13.50
CA SER A 8 34.83 -31.60 12.64
C SER A 8 35.30 -31.00 11.31
N LEU A 9 34.61 -31.30 10.21
CA LEU A 9 34.91 -30.79 8.87
C LEU A 9 34.96 -29.24 8.83
N HIS A 10 34.27 -28.58 9.75
CA HIS A 10 34.26 -27.12 9.88
C HIS A 10 35.56 -26.54 10.47
N GLU A 11 36.25 -27.28 11.35
CA GLU A 11 37.49 -26.83 12.02
C GLU A 11 38.70 -26.89 11.07
N VAL A 12 38.71 -27.87 10.16
CA VAL A 12 39.78 -28.06 9.15
C VAL A 12 39.71 -26.99 8.05
N VAL A 13 38.53 -26.40 7.82
CA VAL A 13 38.29 -25.43 6.74
C VAL A 13 38.40 -23.98 7.20
N SER A 14 38.16 -23.67 8.48
CA SER A 14 37.96 -22.28 8.95
C SER A 14 39.17 -21.62 9.65
N GLY A 15 40.17 -22.36 10.14
CA GLY A 15 41.32 -21.69 10.78
C GLY A 15 42.44 -22.54 11.38
N GLU A 16 42.29 -23.86 11.57
CA GLU A 16 43.29 -24.67 12.28
C GLU A 16 44.28 -25.42 11.37
N ARG A 17 44.32 -25.05 10.07
CA ARG A 17 45.10 -25.76 9.05
C ARG A 17 46.60 -25.80 9.37
N ASP A 18 47.16 -24.70 9.84
CA ASP A 18 48.61 -24.59 10.09
C ASP A 18 49.06 -25.46 11.26
N GLN A 19 48.23 -25.58 12.30
CA GLN A 19 48.52 -26.44 13.44
C GLN A 19 48.48 -27.92 13.04
N LEU A 20 47.52 -28.32 12.20
CA LEU A 20 47.42 -29.68 11.67
C LEU A 20 48.64 -30.05 10.80
N MET A 21 49.07 -29.16 9.92
CA MET A 21 50.24 -29.42 9.06
C MET A 21 51.53 -29.54 9.87
N ASN A 22 51.70 -28.75 10.93
CA ASN A 22 52.86 -28.82 11.81
C ASN A 22 52.96 -30.15 12.57
N VAL A 23 51.84 -30.66 13.08
CA VAL A 23 51.80 -31.96 13.77
C VAL A 23 52.10 -33.09 12.77
N LEU A 24 51.48 -33.05 11.60
CA LEU A 24 51.68 -34.08 10.58
C LEU A 24 53.11 -34.12 10.04
N THR A 25 53.74 -32.95 9.88
CA THR A 25 55.14 -32.84 9.44
C THR A 25 56.09 -33.45 10.47
N LYS A 26 55.90 -33.19 11.76
CA LYS A 26 56.72 -33.77 12.84
C LYS A 26 56.60 -35.29 12.92
N ASP A 27 55.38 -35.82 12.82
CA ASP A 27 55.14 -37.25 12.86
C ASP A 27 55.80 -37.96 11.68
N LEU A 28 55.69 -37.38 10.47
CA LEU A 28 56.30 -37.93 9.26
C LEU A 28 57.83 -37.81 9.26
N ASP A 29 58.39 -36.69 9.75
CA ASP A 29 59.84 -36.50 9.87
C ASP A 29 60.47 -37.54 10.81
N THR A 30 59.81 -37.83 11.94
CA THR A 30 60.29 -38.82 12.93
C THR A 30 60.40 -40.22 12.33
N VAL A 31 59.41 -40.62 11.51
CA VAL A 31 59.39 -41.92 10.83
C VAL A 31 60.40 -41.94 9.68
N ALA A 32 60.43 -40.90 8.84
CA ALA A 32 61.31 -40.81 7.69
C ALA A 32 62.80 -40.81 8.07
N ARG A 33 63.18 -40.12 9.16
CA ARG A 33 64.55 -40.14 9.67
C ARG A 33 64.96 -41.52 10.17
N LYS A 34 64.05 -42.23 10.86
CA LYS A 34 64.35 -43.53 11.47
C LYS A 34 64.45 -44.66 10.46
N GLU A 35 63.63 -44.64 9.41
CA GLU A 35 63.54 -45.74 8.45
C GLU A 35 64.30 -45.47 7.14
N LEU A 36 64.42 -44.21 6.72
CA LEU A 36 64.93 -43.84 5.40
C LEU A 36 66.14 -42.89 5.45
N GLY A 37 66.42 -42.28 6.61
CA GLY A 37 67.54 -41.33 6.77
C GLY A 37 67.32 -39.99 6.07
N ILE A 38 66.07 -39.62 5.78
CA ILE A 38 65.69 -38.41 5.04
C ILE A 38 64.95 -37.43 5.98
N GLU A 39 65.20 -36.13 5.82
CA GLU A 39 64.55 -35.04 6.55
C GLU A 39 63.35 -34.47 5.76
N VAL A 40 62.21 -34.32 6.44
CA VAL A 40 60.98 -33.77 5.85
C VAL A 40 60.85 -32.29 6.23
N VAL A 41 60.98 -31.40 5.24
CA VAL A 41 61.00 -29.93 5.45
C VAL A 41 59.59 -29.31 5.52
N ASP A 42 58.67 -29.74 4.65
CA ASP A 42 57.30 -29.21 4.60
C ASP A 42 56.32 -30.22 4.01
N VAL A 43 55.12 -30.32 4.58
CA VAL A 43 54.03 -31.16 4.09
C VAL A 43 52.81 -30.27 3.81
N ARG A 44 52.42 -30.20 2.52
CA ARG A 44 51.25 -29.43 2.09
C ARG A 44 50.16 -30.32 1.54
N VAL A 45 48.94 -30.10 1.99
CA VAL A 45 47.74 -30.71 1.37
C VAL A 45 47.41 -29.96 0.07
N LYS A 46 47.52 -30.67 -1.06
CA LYS A 46 47.27 -30.15 -2.41
C LYS A 46 45.78 -29.98 -2.72
N ARG A 47 44.94 -30.93 -2.30
CA ARG A 47 43.49 -30.91 -2.50
C ARG A 47 42.80 -31.79 -1.45
N ILE A 48 41.70 -31.30 -0.87
CA ILE A 48 40.77 -32.11 -0.09
C ILE A 48 39.53 -32.26 -0.97
N ASP A 49 39.36 -33.44 -1.56
CA ASP A 49 38.13 -33.75 -2.28
C ASP A 49 37.09 -34.22 -1.27
N LEU A 50 36.05 -33.42 -1.08
CA LEU A 50 34.88 -33.87 -0.36
C LEU A 50 34.11 -34.86 -1.26
N PRO A 51 33.68 -36.03 -0.77
CA PRO A 51 32.86 -36.94 -1.57
C PRO A 51 31.63 -36.20 -2.12
N PRO A 52 31.30 -36.35 -3.41
CA PRO A 52 30.21 -35.59 -4.04
C PRO A 52 28.86 -35.79 -3.34
N GLU A 53 28.67 -36.94 -2.69
CA GLU A 53 27.48 -37.33 -1.92
C GLU A 53 27.17 -36.38 -0.75
N VAL A 54 28.18 -35.84 -0.07
CA VAL A 54 27.97 -34.94 1.08
C VAL A 54 27.67 -33.50 0.64
N SER A 55 28.20 -33.11 -0.53
CA SER A 55 28.04 -31.75 -1.07
C SER A 55 26.58 -31.47 -1.47
N GLN A 56 25.91 -32.42 -2.11
CA GLN A 56 24.54 -32.23 -2.61
C GLN A 56 23.53 -32.01 -1.49
N SER A 57 23.66 -32.73 -0.37
CA SER A 57 22.78 -32.58 0.80
C SER A 57 22.88 -31.18 1.42
N VAL A 58 24.09 -30.66 1.56
CA VAL A 58 24.33 -29.30 2.09
C VAL A 58 23.79 -28.23 1.15
N TYR A 59 24.01 -28.37 -0.16
CA TYR A 59 23.46 -27.43 -1.16
C TYR A 59 21.93 -27.44 -1.17
N ASN A 60 21.30 -28.62 -1.11
CA ASN A 60 19.84 -28.74 -1.06
C ASN A 60 19.26 -28.08 0.20
N ARG A 61 19.93 -28.26 1.35
CA ARG A 61 19.55 -27.59 2.60
C ARG A 61 19.69 -26.07 2.48
N MET A 62 20.82 -25.57 1.98
CA MET A 62 21.04 -24.12 1.79
C MET A 62 20.02 -23.47 0.86
N ASN A 63 19.61 -24.17 -0.20
CA ASN A 63 18.58 -23.67 -1.12
C ASN A 63 17.22 -23.63 -0.43
N THR A 64 16.86 -24.68 0.31
CA THR A 64 15.60 -24.73 1.07
C THR A 64 15.53 -23.60 2.11
N GLU A 65 16.61 -23.36 2.87
CA GLU A 65 16.69 -22.28 3.84
C GLU A 65 16.51 -20.91 3.18
N ARG A 66 17.19 -20.66 2.05
CA ARG A 66 17.01 -19.41 1.28
C ARG A 66 15.60 -19.26 0.73
N ASP A 67 14.97 -20.34 0.29
CA ASP A 67 13.59 -20.31 -0.19
C ASP A 67 12.58 -20.04 0.93
N ILE A 68 12.85 -20.50 2.14
CA ILE A 68 12.05 -20.22 3.34
C ILE A 68 12.19 -18.74 3.70
N GLU A 69 13.41 -18.23 3.82
CA GLU A 69 13.70 -16.82 4.13
C GLU A 69 13.06 -15.88 3.09
N ALA A 70 13.21 -16.20 1.80
CA ALA A 70 12.58 -15.40 0.74
C ALA A 70 11.05 -15.44 0.79
N ARG A 71 10.45 -16.58 1.19
CA ARG A 71 9.00 -16.68 1.39
C ARG A 71 8.54 -15.86 2.58
N GLU A 72 9.27 -15.92 3.69
CA GLU A 72 8.98 -15.14 4.88
C GLU A 72 9.00 -13.64 4.59
N HIS A 73 10.05 -13.13 3.95
CA HIS A 73 10.13 -11.72 3.56
C HIS A 73 9.02 -11.29 2.59
N ARG A 74 8.64 -12.16 1.63
CA ARG A 74 7.51 -11.87 0.74
C ARG A 74 6.19 -11.83 1.50
N ALA A 75 5.97 -12.75 2.44
CA ALA A 75 4.77 -12.79 3.26
C ALA A 75 4.66 -11.53 4.14
N GLN A 76 5.74 -11.16 4.83
CA GLN A 76 5.81 -9.92 5.62
C GLN A 76 5.55 -8.67 4.75
N GLY A 77 6.15 -8.60 3.56
CA GLY A 77 5.92 -7.51 2.62
C GLY A 77 4.47 -7.43 2.15
N GLN A 78 3.82 -8.57 1.91
CA GLN A 78 2.40 -8.64 1.55
C GLN A 78 1.48 -8.23 2.69
N GLU A 79 1.77 -8.66 3.92
CA GLU A 79 1.01 -8.28 5.12
C GLU A 79 1.07 -6.77 5.35
N LEU A 80 2.28 -6.19 5.34
CA LEU A 80 2.49 -4.75 5.48
C LEU A 80 1.78 -3.98 4.37
N ALA A 81 1.89 -4.43 3.12
CA ALA A 81 1.23 -3.79 1.99
C ALA A 81 -0.31 -3.87 2.09
N ALA A 82 -0.86 -4.99 2.57
CA ALA A 82 -2.30 -5.14 2.79
C ALA A 82 -2.79 -4.19 3.89
N GLY A 83 -2.04 -4.08 4.99
CA GLY A 83 -2.35 -3.13 6.08
C GLY A 83 -2.34 -1.68 5.60
N ILE A 84 -1.30 -1.27 4.87
CA ILE A 84 -1.20 0.10 4.34
C ILE A 84 -2.33 0.41 3.36
N ARG A 85 -2.69 -0.54 2.48
CA ARG A 85 -3.81 -0.34 1.54
C ARG A 85 -5.14 -0.21 2.26
N ALA A 86 -5.40 -1.08 3.24
CA ALA A 86 -6.64 -1.04 4.01
C ALA A 86 -6.78 0.27 4.78
N ASP A 87 -5.69 0.77 5.39
CA ASP A 87 -5.70 2.06 6.08
C ASP A 87 -5.90 3.23 5.11
N ALA A 88 -5.21 3.21 3.96
CA ALA A 88 -5.40 4.23 2.93
C ALA A 88 -6.83 4.26 2.37
N ASP A 89 -7.44 3.10 2.13
CA ASP A 89 -8.83 3.01 1.67
C ASP A 89 -9.81 3.55 2.72
N LYS A 90 -9.60 3.21 4.00
CA LYS A 90 -10.38 3.74 5.12
C LYS A 90 -10.24 5.26 5.21
N GLN A 91 -9.02 5.80 5.17
CA GLN A 91 -8.78 7.24 5.22
C GLN A 91 -9.45 7.96 4.06
N ARG A 92 -9.36 7.41 2.84
CA ARG A 92 -10.06 7.96 1.67
C ARG A 92 -11.57 8.04 1.90
N GLU A 93 -12.17 6.97 2.41
CA GLU A 93 -13.62 6.94 2.65
C GLU A 93 -14.04 7.97 3.71
N VAL A 94 -13.28 8.09 4.81
CA VAL A 94 -13.52 9.10 5.85
C VAL A 94 -13.42 10.51 5.27
N ILE A 95 -12.35 10.83 4.52
CA ILE A 95 -12.17 12.15 3.93
C ILE A 95 -13.30 12.49 2.95
N LEU A 96 -13.73 11.52 2.13
CA LEU A 96 -14.85 11.74 1.21
C LEU A 96 -16.17 11.96 1.95
N ALA A 97 -16.42 11.21 3.02
CA ALA A 97 -17.60 11.36 3.86
C ALA A 97 -17.62 12.72 4.57
N GLU A 98 -16.49 13.14 5.15
CA GLU A 98 -16.34 14.45 5.80
C GLU A 98 -16.52 15.59 4.80
N ALA A 99 -15.88 15.51 3.63
CA ALA A 99 -16.04 16.50 2.57
C ALA A 99 -17.49 16.59 2.08
N TYR A 100 -18.18 15.45 1.95
CA TYR A 100 -19.59 15.43 1.57
C TYR A 100 -20.47 16.05 2.66
N ALA A 101 -20.25 15.69 3.92
CA ALA A 101 -20.99 16.25 5.05
C ALA A 101 -20.82 17.78 5.12
N GLN A 102 -19.59 18.28 5.02
CA GLN A 102 -19.29 19.71 5.03
C GLN A 102 -19.92 20.44 3.84
N ALA A 103 -19.92 19.82 2.66
CA ALA A 103 -20.57 20.38 1.48
C ALA A 103 -22.10 20.49 1.65
N GLN A 104 -22.72 19.49 2.29
CA GLN A 104 -24.16 19.52 2.58
C GLN A 104 -24.50 20.54 3.67
N GLU A 105 -23.68 20.66 4.70
CA GLU A 105 -23.83 21.70 5.72
C GLU A 105 -23.75 23.10 5.10
N THR A 106 -22.72 23.38 4.31
CA THR A 106 -22.54 24.67 3.62
C THR A 106 -23.72 24.99 2.70
N ARG A 107 -24.23 23.99 1.96
CA ARG A 107 -25.44 24.16 1.13
C ARG A 107 -26.67 24.45 1.98
N GLY A 108 -26.88 23.69 3.06
CA GLY A 108 -27.99 23.90 3.98
C GLY A 108 -27.98 25.28 4.63
N GLU A 109 -26.81 25.76 5.02
CA GLU A 109 -26.63 27.14 5.52
C GLU A 109 -26.97 28.18 4.45
N GLY A 110 -26.50 27.98 3.21
CA GLY A 110 -26.82 28.85 2.09
C GLY A 110 -28.31 28.91 1.79
N ASP A 111 -28.97 27.75 1.77
CA ASP A 111 -30.42 27.64 1.54
C ASP A 111 -31.21 28.28 2.70
N ALA A 112 -30.78 28.09 3.95
CA ALA A 112 -31.39 28.71 5.11
C ALA A 112 -31.26 30.24 5.08
N GLN A 113 -30.08 30.76 4.75
CA GLN A 113 -29.85 32.20 4.60
C GLN A 113 -30.68 32.78 3.45
N ALA A 114 -30.72 32.11 2.30
CA ALA A 114 -31.54 32.52 1.17
C ALA A 114 -33.03 32.57 1.57
N ALA A 115 -33.54 31.51 2.18
CA ALA A 115 -34.93 31.45 2.66
C ALA A 115 -35.24 32.55 3.68
N ALA A 116 -34.31 32.84 4.60
CA ALA A 116 -34.46 33.92 5.58
C ALA A 116 -34.52 35.30 4.91
N ILE A 117 -33.67 35.56 3.92
CA ILE A 117 -33.68 36.81 3.13
C ILE A 117 -34.99 36.92 2.34
N TYR A 118 -35.44 35.85 1.69
CA TYR A 118 -36.71 35.83 0.98
C TYR A 118 -37.90 36.08 1.90
N ALA A 119 -37.93 35.46 3.09
CA ALA A 119 -38.98 35.67 4.09
C ALA A 119 -38.96 37.11 4.64
N ALA A 120 -37.78 37.67 4.91
CA ALA A 120 -37.63 39.06 5.34
C ALA A 120 -38.06 40.05 4.25
N ALA A 121 -37.78 39.77 2.98
CA ALA A 121 -38.27 40.55 1.85
C ALA A 121 -39.80 40.44 1.69
N PHE A 122 -40.35 39.22 1.84
CA PHE A 122 -41.80 38.99 1.80
C PHE A 122 -42.55 39.79 2.86
N ASN A 123 -42.03 39.84 4.09
CA ASN A 123 -42.65 40.59 5.18
C ASN A 123 -42.62 42.11 5.01
N LYS A 124 -41.81 42.66 4.10
CA LYS A 124 -41.76 44.11 3.85
C LYS A 124 -42.89 44.58 2.95
N ASP A 125 -43.22 43.84 1.90
CA ASP A 125 -44.38 44.09 1.04
C ASP A 125 -44.81 42.79 0.33
N PRO A 126 -45.81 42.07 0.88
CA PRO A 126 -46.30 40.82 0.31
C PRO A 126 -46.92 40.98 -1.08
N GLU A 127 -47.50 42.14 -1.38
CA GLU A 127 -48.27 42.38 -2.61
C GLU A 127 -47.35 42.70 -3.79
N PHE A 128 -46.31 43.53 -3.57
CA PHE A 128 -45.27 43.81 -4.56
C PHE A 128 -44.48 42.56 -4.96
N TYR A 129 -44.17 41.68 -4.00
CA TYR A 129 -43.44 40.45 -4.27
C TYR A 129 -44.27 39.44 -5.08
N ALA A 130 -45.55 39.26 -4.75
CA ALA A 130 -46.45 38.38 -5.52
C ALA A 130 -46.57 38.84 -6.99
N PHE A 131 -46.60 40.16 -7.21
CA PHE A 131 -46.55 40.76 -8.54
C PHE A 131 -45.19 40.51 -9.24
N TYR A 132 -44.06 40.77 -8.59
CA TYR A 132 -42.73 40.57 -9.19
C TYR A 132 -42.44 39.08 -9.52
N ARG A 133 -42.81 38.17 -8.62
CA ARG A 133 -42.63 36.72 -8.82
C ARG A 133 -43.49 36.19 -9.94
N SER A 134 -44.75 36.64 -10.05
CA SER A 134 -45.61 36.27 -11.18
C SER A 134 -45.07 36.82 -12.50
N MET A 135 -44.56 38.06 -12.54
CA MET A 135 -43.92 38.63 -13.72
C MET A 135 -42.66 37.87 -14.16
N SER A 136 -41.82 37.48 -13.21
CA SER A 136 -40.60 36.69 -13.49
C SER A 136 -40.95 35.28 -13.98
N ALA A 137 -41.97 34.65 -13.39
CA ALA A 137 -42.50 33.37 -13.86
C ALA A 137 -43.07 33.47 -15.28
N TYR A 138 -43.80 34.55 -15.61
CA TYR A 138 -44.24 34.80 -16.99
C TYR A 138 -43.05 34.91 -17.94
N GLN A 139 -42.05 35.70 -17.61
CA GLN A 139 -40.85 35.85 -18.46
C GLN A 139 -40.14 34.53 -18.71
N GLN A 140 -40.09 33.65 -17.71
CA GLN A 140 -39.40 32.37 -17.80
C GLN A 140 -40.21 31.34 -18.61
N THR A 141 -41.53 31.28 -18.41
CA THR A 141 -42.43 30.39 -19.16
C THR A 141 -42.62 30.83 -20.61
N PHE A 142 -42.61 32.13 -20.91
CA PHE A 142 -42.73 32.66 -22.28
C PHE A 142 -41.40 32.77 -23.03
N ARG A 143 -40.29 32.30 -22.45
CA ARG A 143 -38.95 32.39 -23.05
C ARG A 143 -38.75 31.41 -24.20
N ASP A 144 -39.38 30.23 -24.13
CA ASP A 144 -39.30 29.19 -25.15
C ASP A 144 -40.61 29.11 -25.95
N LYS A 145 -40.52 29.28 -27.28
CA LYS A 145 -41.69 29.39 -28.19
C LYS A 145 -42.50 28.10 -28.37
N SER A 146 -42.15 27.01 -27.70
CA SER A 146 -42.69 25.66 -27.91
C SER A 146 -43.53 25.10 -26.75
N ASP A 147 -43.72 25.85 -25.66
CA ASP A 147 -44.51 25.36 -24.51
C ASP A 147 -46.02 25.48 -24.76
N VAL A 148 -46.69 24.32 -24.89
CA VAL A 148 -48.15 24.24 -24.89
C VAL A 148 -48.63 24.31 -23.44
N LEU A 149 -49.03 25.51 -23.00
CA LEU A 149 -49.47 25.77 -21.64
C LEU A 149 -50.99 25.54 -21.51
N LEU A 150 -51.39 24.44 -20.87
CA LEU A 150 -52.79 24.17 -20.55
C LEU A 150 -53.13 24.80 -19.18
N VAL A 151 -53.83 25.94 -19.18
CA VAL A 151 -54.14 26.67 -17.94
C VAL A 151 -55.65 26.80 -17.76
N ASP A 152 -56.11 26.50 -16.55
CA ASP A 152 -57.48 26.79 -16.14
C ASP A 152 -57.73 28.32 -16.13
N PRO A 153 -58.79 28.82 -16.78
CA PRO A 153 -59.17 30.23 -16.76
C PRO A 153 -59.30 30.85 -15.36
N ASN A 154 -59.49 30.07 -14.30
CA ASN A 154 -59.59 30.59 -12.93
C ASN A 154 -58.28 30.52 -12.12
N SER A 155 -57.16 30.18 -12.75
CA SER A 155 -55.88 30.07 -12.06
C SER A 155 -55.36 31.42 -11.54
N ASP A 156 -54.90 31.44 -10.28
CA ASP A 156 -54.19 32.56 -9.66
C ASP A 156 -52.93 32.98 -10.44
N PHE A 157 -52.46 32.10 -11.35
CA PHE A 157 -51.33 32.37 -12.21
C PHE A 157 -51.53 33.62 -13.06
N PHE A 158 -52.73 33.96 -13.56
CA PHE A 158 -52.98 35.15 -14.40
C PHE A 158 -53.66 36.33 -13.70
N LYS A 159 -53.75 36.30 -12.36
CA LYS A 159 -54.49 37.30 -11.57
C LYS A 159 -54.09 38.74 -11.91
N TYR A 160 -52.78 39.01 -11.94
CA TYR A 160 -52.25 40.36 -12.21
C TYR A 160 -52.33 40.77 -13.68
N MET A 161 -52.30 39.82 -14.63
CA MET A 161 -52.46 40.11 -16.07
C MET A 161 -53.90 40.49 -16.42
N LYS A 162 -54.89 39.88 -15.75
CA LYS A 162 -56.32 40.19 -15.93
C LYS A 162 -56.74 41.51 -15.26
N GLN A 163 -56.10 41.86 -14.15
CA GLN A 163 -56.43 43.06 -13.38
C GLN A 163 -56.00 44.36 -14.10
N SER A 164 -55.02 44.30 -15.01
CA SER A 164 -54.57 45.43 -15.83
C SER A 164 -55.48 45.78 -17.03
N GLN A 165 -56.50 44.97 -17.33
CA GLN A 165 -57.42 45.19 -18.46
C GLN A 165 -58.72 45.93 -18.09
N LYS A 166 -58.74 46.65 -16.97
CA LYS A 166 -59.83 47.58 -16.62
C LYS A 166 -59.39 49.02 -16.70
#